data_AF-A0A7V5QCE8-F1
#
_entry.id   AF-A0A7V5QCE8-F1
#
_cell.length_a   1.000
_cell.length_b   1.000
_cell.length_c   1.000
_cell.angle_alpha   90.00
_cell.angle_beta   90.00
_cell.angle_gamma   90.00
#
_symmetry.space_group_name_H-M   'P 1'
#
loop_
_entity.id
_entity.type
_entity.pdbx_description
1 polymer ?
#
loop_
_entity_poly.entity_id
_entity_poly.type
_entity_poly.pdbx_seq_one_letter_code
_entity_poly.pdbx_strand_id
1 'polypeptide(L)'
;GYEATDLALKEYFPLAVLLSLMFAKMIATAITLASRFGGGVFSPSLYLGAMAGGAFGIIAASFYPDLGSSSGLYAILGMGGVAAAVLGAPISTTLIIFELTGGFDLAIALLLIVTISSGLTQAIHGRSFFHWQLGGRGLFLIDGPHKHIVRTLRVLDFMTLVRQDEEGVDHEFEDDGPRFSASDTLEDALRIFDSTGQTRIPVVDAENKDHIIAWATRLDALEAYNAALIQANVEAYR
;
A
#
# COMPACT_ATOMS: atom_id res chain seq x y z
N GLY A 1 23.73 -0.96 15.90
CA GLY A 1 22.26 -0.98 15.81
C GLY A 1 21.72 -1.80 16.96
N TYR A 2 21.80 -3.13 16.85
CA TYR A 2 21.39 -4.06 17.90
C TYR A 2 22.04 -3.82 19.26
N GLU A 3 23.35 -3.52 19.31
CA GLU A 3 24.03 -3.20 20.57
C GLU A 3 23.39 -2.00 21.30
N ALA A 4 23.10 -0.92 20.57
CA ALA A 4 22.41 0.22 21.17
C ALA A 4 20.95 -0.10 21.54
N THR A 5 20.26 -0.96 20.79
CA THR A 5 18.95 -1.49 21.21
C THR A 5 19.06 -2.22 22.55
N ASP A 6 20.00 -3.15 22.68
CA ASP A 6 20.25 -3.91 23.91
C ASP A 6 20.61 -3.00 25.09
N LEU A 7 21.47 -2.00 24.87
CA LEU A 7 21.82 -1.01 25.88
C LEU A 7 20.61 -0.16 26.34
N ALA A 8 19.68 0.16 25.44
CA ALA A 8 18.44 0.84 25.81
C ALA A 8 17.51 -0.07 26.62
N LEU A 9 17.39 -1.36 26.25
CA LEU A 9 16.60 -2.34 27.01
C LEU A 9 17.15 -2.56 28.42
N LYS A 10 18.48 -2.49 28.58
CA LYS A 10 19.18 -2.59 29.87
C LYS A 10 19.28 -1.26 30.64
N GLU A 11 18.60 -0.22 30.17
CA GLU A 11 18.48 1.08 30.86
C GLU A 11 19.82 1.84 30.99
N TYR A 12 20.78 1.59 30.11
CA TYR A 12 22.10 2.26 30.15
C TYR A 12 22.12 3.65 29.54
N PHE A 13 21.07 4.06 28.82
CA PHE A 13 21.04 5.35 28.15
C PHE A 13 20.16 6.37 28.87
N PRO A 14 20.67 7.58 29.13
CA PRO A 14 19.84 8.68 29.60
C PRO A 14 18.92 9.21 28.49
N LEU A 15 17.88 9.93 28.87
CA LEU A 15 16.84 10.46 27.96
C LEU A 15 17.42 11.21 26.75
N ALA A 16 18.41 12.07 26.97
CA ALA A 16 19.04 12.85 25.90
C ALA A 16 19.70 11.96 24.83
N VAL A 17 20.36 10.87 25.25
CA VAL A 17 21.01 9.92 24.33
C VAL A 17 19.95 9.16 23.53
N LEU A 18 18.92 8.64 24.18
CA LEU A 18 17.81 7.92 23.51
C LEU A 18 17.18 8.78 22.42
N LEU A 19 16.82 10.03 22.73
CA LEU A 19 16.22 10.94 21.75
C LEU A 19 17.19 11.29 20.62
N SER A 20 18.45 11.60 20.94
CA SER A 20 19.45 11.95 19.92
C SER A 20 19.68 10.80 18.92
N LEU A 21 19.80 9.57 19.43
CA LEU A 21 19.99 8.36 18.63
C LEU A 21 18.76 8.02 17.82
N MET A 22 17.55 8.22 18.37
CA MET A 22 16.29 8.05 17.65
C MET A 22 16.24 8.96 16.41
N PHE A 23 16.50 10.26 16.57
CA PHE A 23 16.49 11.20 15.45
C PHE A 23 17.61 10.92 14.44
N ALA A 24 18.83 10.65 14.92
CA ALA A 24 19.95 10.29 14.05
C ALA A 24 19.64 9.03 13.21
N LYS A 25 19.04 8.01 13.83
CA LYS A 25 18.67 6.78 13.11
C LYS A 25 17.54 7.01 12.12
N MET A 26 16.55 7.84 12.46
CA MET A 26 15.46 8.19 11.54
C MET A 26 16.01 8.84 10.27
N ILE A 27 16.89 9.82 10.41
CA ILE A 27 17.56 10.49 9.28
C ILE A 27 18.39 9.48 8.47
N ALA A 28 19.23 8.68 9.13
CA ALA A 28 20.06 7.68 8.45
C ALA A 28 19.21 6.66 7.68
N THR A 29 18.07 6.23 8.24
CA THR A 29 17.16 5.26 7.61
C THR A 29 16.46 5.88 6.41
N ALA A 30 16.02 7.14 6.52
CA ALA A 30 15.42 7.88 5.40
C ALA A 30 16.40 8.06 4.24
N ILE A 31 17.66 8.46 4.52
CA ILE A 31 18.72 8.60 3.50
C ILE A 31 18.99 7.24 2.83
N THR A 32 19.06 6.17 3.60
CA THR A 32 19.33 4.81 3.08
C THR A 32 18.20 4.33 2.15
N LEU A 33 16.94 4.52 2.56
CA LEU A 33 15.76 4.20 1.76
C LEU A 33 15.69 5.05 0.48
N ALA A 34 15.94 6.36 0.59
CA ALA A 34 15.92 7.27 -0.55
C ALA A 34 17.03 6.95 -1.58
N SER A 35 18.18 6.50 -1.10
CA SER A 35 19.31 6.09 -1.94
C SER A 35 19.09 4.74 -2.66
N ARG A 36 17.91 4.10 -2.47
CA ARG A 36 17.59 2.77 -3.00
C ARG A 36 18.62 1.70 -2.61
N PHE A 37 19.30 1.89 -1.48
CA PHE A 37 20.22 0.90 -0.97
C PHE A 37 19.44 -0.35 -0.57
N GLY A 38 19.99 -1.54 -0.84
CA GLY A 38 19.35 -2.84 -0.62
C GLY A 38 19.20 -3.22 0.86
N GLY A 39 18.53 -2.38 1.65
CA GLY A 39 18.22 -2.60 3.06
C GLY A 39 16.75 -2.88 3.31
N GLY A 40 16.42 -3.19 4.57
CA GLY A 40 15.06 -3.39 5.04
C GLY A 40 14.67 -2.43 6.17
N VAL A 41 13.37 -2.34 6.46
CA VAL A 41 12.83 -1.46 7.52
C VAL A 41 12.72 -2.14 8.89
N PHE A 42 12.93 -3.46 8.96
CA PHE A 42 12.75 -4.27 10.16
C PHE A 42 13.68 -3.88 11.33
N SER A 43 15.00 -3.92 11.11
CA SER A 43 15.96 -3.56 12.17
C SER A 43 15.85 -2.08 12.60
N PRO A 44 15.70 -1.11 11.67
CA PRO A 44 15.40 0.26 12.03
C PRO A 44 14.11 0.43 12.85
N SER A 45 13.03 -0.28 12.54
CA SER A 45 11.77 -0.16 13.29
C SER A 45 11.90 -0.66 14.72
N LEU A 46 12.61 -1.78 14.94
CA LEU A 46 12.90 -2.27 16.30
C LEU A 46 13.73 -1.26 17.09
N TYR A 47 14.78 -0.72 16.47
CA TYR A 47 15.66 0.27 17.08
C TYR A 47 14.90 1.53 17.49
N LEU A 48 14.13 2.11 16.56
CA LEU A 48 13.37 3.33 16.81
C LEU A 48 12.33 3.12 17.90
N GLY A 49 11.65 1.97 17.90
CA GLY A 49 10.69 1.62 18.94
C GLY A 49 11.34 1.47 20.32
N ALA A 50 12.51 0.84 20.41
CA ALA A 50 13.24 0.72 21.68
C ALA A 50 13.66 2.08 22.25
N MET A 51 14.18 2.97 21.40
CA MET A 51 14.57 4.31 21.82
C MET A 51 13.35 5.14 22.25
N ALA A 52 12.27 5.10 21.47
CA ALA A 52 11.04 5.84 21.77
C ALA A 52 10.36 5.33 23.06
N GLY A 53 10.27 4.01 23.21
CA GLY A 53 9.72 3.37 24.41
C GLY A 53 10.54 3.65 25.66
N GLY A 54 11.87 3.52 25.59
CA GLY A 54 12.76 3.84 26.72
C GLY A 54 12.66 5.32 27.11
N ALA A 55 12.63 6.22 26.12
CA ALA A 55 12.46 7.65 26.37
C ALA A 55 11.10 7.95 27.02
N PHE A 56 10.03 7.31 26.54
CA PHE A 56 8.71 7.40 27.15
C PHE A 56 8.72 6.91 28.60
N GLY A 57 9.38 5.78 28.89
CA GLY A 57 9.50 5.23 30.24
C GLY A 57 10.18 6.21 31.22
N ILE A 58 11.30 6.83 30.83
CA ILE A 58 11.99 7.83 31.65
C ILE A 58 11.12 9.06 31.89
N ILE A 59 10.43 9.54 30.86
CA ILE A 59 9.52 10.69 30.98
C ILE A 59 8.35 10.33 31.91
N ALA A 60 7.71 9.17 31.72
CA ALA A 60 6.59 8.73 32.53
C ALA A 60 6.97 8.58 34.01
N ALA A 61 8.13 7.97 34.30
CA ALA A 61 8.66 7.84 35.65
C ALA A 61 8.96 9.20 36.31
N SER A 62 9.26 10.25 35.52
CA SER A 62 9.49 11.60 36.04
C SER A 62 8.19 12.28 36.52
N PHE A 63 7.04 11.93 35.95
CA PHE A 63 5.74 12.46 36.36
C PHE A 63 5.03 11.59 37.40
N TYR A 64 5.17 10.27 37.30
CA TYR A 64 4.51 9.30 38.16
C TYR A 64 5.51 8.24 38.67
N PRO A 65 6.39 8.59 39.63
CA PRO A 65 7.45 7.70 40.10
C PRO A 65 6.92 6.39 40.70
N ASP A 66 5.80 6.46 41.41
CA ASP A 66 5.21 5.32 42.13
C ASP A 66 4.38 4.39 41.22
N LEU A 67 4.04 4.83 40.01
CA LEU A 67 3.24 4.07 39.04
C LEU A 67 4.05 3.63 37.81
N GLY A 68 5.26 4.16 37.64
CA GLY A 68 6.13 3.88 36.51
C GLY A 68 6.77 2.50 36.60
N SER A 69 6.66 1.71 35.53
CA SER A 69 7.49 0.51 35.35
C SER A 69 8.92 0.89 34.95
N SER A 70 9.80 -0.12 34.89
CA SER A 70 11.19 0.06 34.45
C SER A 70 11.26 0.60 33.01
N SER A 71 12.24 1.44 32.71
CA SER A 71 12.36 2.06 31.38
C SER A 71 12.64 1.01 30.28
N GLY A 72 13.30 -0.09 30.65
CA GLY A 72 13.55 -1.24 29.79
C GLY A 72 12.27 -1.95 29.36
N LEU A 73 11.28 -2.05 30.25
CA LEU A 73 9.96 -2.61 29.91
C LEU A 73 9.27 -1.76 28.84
N TYR A 74 9.25 -0.43 29.00
CA TYR A 74 8.69 0.45 27.98
C TYR A 74 9.47 0.40 26.67
N ALA A 75 10.79 0.22 26.70
CA ALA A 75 11.61 0.02 25.51
C ALA A 75 11.19 -1.25 24.75
N ILE A 76 10.96 -2.38 25.44
CA ILE A 76 10.47 -3.62 24.81
C ILE A 76 9.10 -3.41 24.17
N LEU A 77 8.17 -2.79 24.90
CA LEU A 77 6.82 -2.52 24.40
C LEU A 77 6.84 -1.57 23.19
N GLY A 78 7.65 -0.52 23.24
CA GLY A 78 7.84 0.43 22.13
C GLY A 78 8.49 -0.24 20.90
N MET A 79 9.49 -1.10 21.12
CA MET A 79 10.13 -1.90 20.08
C MET A 79 9.10 -2.72 19.30
N GLY A 80 8.22 -3.44 20.01
CA GLY A 80 7.15 -4.21 19.38
C GLY A 80 6.10 -3.32 18.71
N GLY A 81 5.67 -2.24 19.37
CA GLY A 81 4.66 -1.32 18.85
C GLY A 81 5.05 -0.68 17.52
N VAL A 82 6.28 -0.16 17.40
CA VAL A 82 6.77 0.45 16.16
C VAL A 82 7.02 -0.60 15.08
N ALA A 83 7.61 -1.74 15.43
CA ALA A 83 7.79 -2.82 14.48
C ALA A 83 6.45 -3.32 13.92
N ALA A 84 5.43 -3.47 14.76
CA ALA A 84 4.11 -3.92 14.33
C ALA A 84 3.43 -2.91 13.40
N ALA A 85 3.52 -1.61 13.70
CA ALA A 85 3.00 -0.55 12.84
C ALA A 85 3.66 -0.59 11.45
N VAL A 86 4.99 -0.72 11.39
CA VAL A 86 5.72 -0.73 10.12
C VAL A 86 5.44 -2.01 9.33
N LEU A 87 5.52 -3.16 9.97
CA LEU A 87 5.44 -4.46 9.30
C LEU A 87 4.00 -4.86 8.96
N GLY A 88 3.02 -4.46 9.77
CA GLY A 88 1.62 -4.88 9.64
C GLY A 88 1.38 -6.36 9.96
N ALA A 89 2.28 -7.01 10.71
CA ALA A 89 2.22 -8.43 11.05
C ALA A 89 2.23 -8.63 12.58
N PRO A 90 1.11 -8.36 13.28
CA PRO A 90 1.10 -8.25 14.75
C PRO A 90 1.50 -9.53 15.48
N ILE A 91 0.99 -10.70 15.06
CA ILE A 91 1.32 -11.99 15.70
C ILE A 91 2.82 -12.31 15.51
N SER A 92 3.31 -12.26 14.28
CA SER A 92 4.72 -12.55 13.97
C SER A 92 5.67 -11.57 14.65
N THR A 93 5.34 -10.27 14.66
CA THR A 93 6.14 -9.25 15.35
C THR A 93 6.26 -9.57 16.82
N THR A 94 5.13 -9.90 17.46
CA THR A 94 5.10 -10.23 18.89
C THR A 94 5.99 -11.43 19.19
N LEU A 95 5.91 -12.51 18.40
CA LEU A 95 6.77 -13.68 18.56
C LEU A 95 8.25 -13.34 18.42
N ILE A 96 8.62 -12.54 17.41
CA ILE A 96 10.02 -12.15 17.22
C ILE A 96 10.54 -11.36 18.42
N ILE A 97 9.73 -10.45 18.99
CA ILE A 97 10.14 -9.73 20.20
C ILE A 97 10.36 -10.70 21.36
N PHE A 98 9.47 -11.68 21.57
CA PHE A 98 9.65 -12.66 22.64
C PHE A 98 10.93 -13.47 22.49
N GLU A 99 11.23 -13.93 21.28
CA GLU A 99 12.47 -14.65 20.99
C GLU A 99 13.71 -13.78 21.27
N LEU A 100 13.64 -12.47 20.96
CA LEU A 100 14.74 -11.53 21.20
C LEU A 100 14.90 -11.15 22.68
N THR A 101 13.80 -11.08 23.45
CA THR A 101 13.83 -10.64 24.86
C THR A 101 13.87 -11.80 25.86
N GLY A 102 13.61 -13.03 25.42
CA GLY A 102 13.76 -14.25 26.21
C GLY A 102 12.71 -14.44 27.33
N GLY A 103 11.56 -13.76 27.25
CA GLY A 103 10.55 -13.79 28.31
C GLY A 103 9.12 -13.58 27.81
N PHE A 104 8.19 -14.40 28.32
CA PHE A 104 6.75 -14.35 28.01
C PHE A 104 5.93 -13.57 29.04
N ASP A 105 6.54 -13.09 30.12
CA ASP A 105 5.83 -12.41 31.21
C ASP A 105 5.10 -11.14 30.74
N LEU A 106 5.62 -10.50 29.69
CA LEU A 106 5.06 -9.30 29.08
C LEU A 106 4.13 -9.59 27.90
N ALA A 107 3.76 -10.85 27.67
CA ALA A 107 3.13 -11.24 26.42
C ALA A 107 1.78 -10.57 26.16
N ILE A 108 0.95 -10.49 27.19
CA ILE A 108 -0.38 -9.86 27.11
C ILE A 108 -0.23 -8.35 26.83
N ALA A 109 0.66 -7.68 27.54
CA ALA A 109 0.92 -6.25 27.37
C ALA A 109 1.46 -5.94 25.96
N LEU A 110 2.41 -6.75 25.49
CA LEU A 110 2.98 -6.60 24.16
C LEU A 110 1.95 -6.83 23.06
N LEU A 111 1.17 -7.91 23.14
CA LEU A 111 0.11 -8.22 22.17
C LEU A 111 -0.91 -7.09 22.09
N LEU A 112 -1.31 -6.53 23.24
CA LEU A 112 -2.24 -5.41 23.29
C LEU A 112 -1.67 -4.19 22.57
N ILE A 113 -0.43 -3.81 22.87
CA ILE A 113 0.23 -2.65 22.25
C ILE A 113 0.43 -2.87 20.75
N VAL A 114 0.88 -4.05 20.35
CA VAL A 114 1.09 -4.43 18.95
C VAL A 114 -0.23 -4.41 18.17
N THR A 115 -1.32 -4.90 18.77
CA THR A 115 -2.65 -4.91 18.14
C THR A 115 -3.19 -3.49 17.98
N ILE A 116 -3.10 -2.65 19.02
CA ILE A 116 -3.53 -1.25 18.95
C ILE A 116 -2.71 -0.49 17.92
N SER A 117 -1.38 -0.66 17.93
CA SER A 117 -0.47 0.01 17.00
C SER A 117 -0.75 -0.37 15.54
N SER A 118 -0.94 -1.67 15.28
CA SER A 118 -1.29 -2.18 13.95
C SER A 118 -2.67 -1.70 13.51
N GLY A 119 -3.67 -1.74 14.41
CA GLY A 119 -5.03 -1.28 14.11
C GLY A 119 -5.09 0.21 13.83
N LEU A 120 -4.36 1.03 14.60
CA LEU A 120 -4.26 2.47 14.37
C LEU A 120 -3.57 2.78 13.03
N THR A 121 -2.51 2.05 12.72
CA THR A 121 -1.83 2.21 11.41
C THR A 121 -2.77 1.87 10.27
N GLN A 122 -3.55 0.79 10.39
CA GLN A 122 -4.53 0.40 9.40
C GLN A 122 -5.67 1.42 9.28
N ALA A 123 -6.14 2.00 10.39
CA ALA A 123 -7.19 3.02 10.38
C ALA A 123 -6.74 4.33 9.71
N ILE A 124 -5.49 4.76 9.93
CA ILE A 124 -4.96 6.03 9.39
C ILE A 124 -4.48 5.88 7.95
N HIS A 125 -3.71 4.82 7.65
CA HIS A 125 -3.01 4.68 6.37
C HIS A 125 -3.68 3.69 5.42
N GLY A 126 -4.58 2.83 5.90
CA GLY A 126 -5.29 1.81 5.11
C GLY A 126 -4.43 0.61 4.67
N ARG A 127 -3.11 0.66 4.84
CA ARG A 127 -2.16 -0.35 4.35
C ARG A 127 -0.86 -0.34 5.16
N SER A 128 -0.18 -1.49 5.22
CA SER A 128 1.16 -1.60 5.82
C SER A 128 2.24 -1.00 4.91
N PHE A 129 3.47 -0.82 5.43
CA PHE A 129 4.60 -0.34 4.64
C PHE A 129 4.86 -1.20 3.40
N PHE A 130 4.79 -2.53 3.52
CA PHE A 130 5.02 -3.43 2.40
C PHE A 130 3.92 -3.33 1.34
N HIS A 131 2.66 -3.18 1.74
CA HIS A 131 1.57 -2.92 0.79
C HIS A 131 1.75 -1.58 0.07
N TRP A 132 2.20 -0.54 0.77
CA TRP A 132 2.55 0.73 0.14
C TRP A 132 3.72 0.59 -0.85
N GLN A 133 4.76 -0.16 -0.49
CA GLN A 133 5.92 -0.43 -1.35
C GLN A 133 5.53 -1.20 -2.62
N LEU A 134 4.62 -2.17 -2.50
CA LEU A 134 4.09 -2.93 -3.65
C LEU A 134 3.23 -2.04 -4.55
N GLY A 135 2.35 -1.21 -3.97
CA GLY A 135 1.55 -0.25 -4.72
C GLY A 135 2.40 0.76 -5.49
N GLY A 136 3.52 1.22 -4.91
CA GLY A 136 4.49 2.08 -5.61
C GLY A 136 5.20 1.41 -6.79
N ARG A 137 5.13 0.07 -6.89
CA ARG A 137 5.62 -0.73 -8.03
C ARG A 137 4.50 -1.15 -8.99
N GLY A 138 3.27 -0.70 -8.77
CA GLY A 138 2.09 -1.11 -9.55
C GLY A 138 1.50 -2.47 -9.16
N LEU A 139 1.92 -3.06 -8.04
CA LEU A 139 1.42 -4.35 -7.56
C LEU A 139 0.36 -4.16 -6.48
N PHE A 140 -0.91 -4.30 -6.83
CA PHE A 140 -2.06 -4.05 -5.94
C PHE A 140 -2.69 -5.37 -5.44
N LEU A 141 -2.17 -5.92 -4.35
CA LEU A 141 -2.62 -7.20 -3.80
C LEU A 141 -4.04 -7.18 -3.19
N ILE A 142 -4.48 -6.04 -2.65
CA ILE A 142 -5.73 -5.95 -1.85
C ILE A 142 -6.95 -5.61 -2.73
N ASP A 143 -6.76 -4.87 -3.83
CA ASP A 143 -7.85 -4.44 -4.71
C ASP A 143 -8.38 -5.57 -5.64
N GLY A 144 -7.66 -6.70 -5.70
CA GLY A 144 -7.94 -7.82 -6.60
C GLY A 144 -7.62 -7.50 -8.08
N PRO A 145 -7.34 -8.51 -8.91
CA PRO A 145 -7.02 -8.29 -10.33
C PRO A 145 -8.14 -7.55 -11.08
N HIS A 146 -9.39 -7.82 -10.70
CA HIS A 146 -10.60 -7.20 -11.25
C HIS A 146 -10.54 -5.66 -11.30
N LYS A 147 -10.16 -5.01 -10.20
CA LYS A 147 -10.16 -3.56 -10.09
C LYS A 147 -8.95 -2.91 -10.75
N HIS A 148 -7.84 -3.64 -10.84
CA HIS A 148 -6.65 -3.20 -11.57
C HIS A 148 -6.86 -3.27 -13.08
N ILE A 149 -7.45 -4.37 -13.58
CA ILE A 149 -7.67 -4.60 -15.01
C ILE A 149 -8.58 -3.52 -15.60
N VAL A 150 -9.71 -3.21 -14.95
CA VAL A 150 -10.64 -2.19 -15.46
C VAL A 150 -10.03 -0.78 -15.53
N ARG A 151 -8.99 -0.50 -14.74
CA ARG A 151 -8.28 0.80 -14.71
C ARG A 151 -7.08 0.86 -15.65
N THR A 152 -6.57 -0.29 -16.08
CA THR A 152 -5.34 -0.38 -16.87
C THR A 152 -5.63 -0.67 -18.33
N LEU A 153 -6.65 -1.50 -18.59
CA LEU A 153 -7.10 -1.84 -19.94
C LEU A 153 -7.84 -0.64 -20.55
N ARG A 154 -7.46 -0.29 -21.78
CA ARG A 154 -7.97 0.89 -22.48
C ARG A 154 -8.90 0.50 -23.61
N VAL A 155 -9.71 1.45 -24.07
CA VAL A 155 -10.58 1.27 -25.26
C VAL A 155 -9.77 0.84 -26.49
N LEU A 156 -8.55 1.35 -26.65
CA LEU A 156 -7.59 0.91 -27.67
C LEU A 156 -7.42 -0.62 -27.74
N ASP A 157 -7.44 -1.31 -26.59
CA ASP A 157 -7.09 -2.73 -26.50
C ASP A 157 -8.19 -3.65 -27.04
N PHE A 158 -9.41 -3.14 -27.22
CA PHE A 158 -10.57 -3.93 -27.67
C PHE A 158 -11.40 -3.23 -28.77
N MET A 159 -10.99 -2.06 -29.25
CA MET A 159 -11.69 -1.38 -30.33
C MET A 159 -11.53 -2.11 -31.67
N THR A 160 -12.59 -2.14 -32.46
CA THR A 160 -12.58 -2.67 -33.82
C THR A 160 -12.47 -1.51 -34.81
N LEU A 161 -11.35 -1.42 -35.53
CA LEU A 161 -11.11 -0.39 -36.54
C LEU A 161 -12.19 -0.40 -37.63
N VAL A 162 -12.63 0.79 -38.02
CA VAL A 162 -13.51 0.94 -39.19
C VAL A 162 -12.70 0.61 -40.44
N ARG A 163 -13.16 -0.34 -41.26
CA ARG A 163 -12.53 -0.61 -42.56
C ARG A 163 -12.98 0.48 -43.53
N GLN A 164 -12.04 1.07 -44.26
CA GLN A 164 -12.27 2.14 -45.24
C GLN A 164 -13.29 1.82 -46.36
N ASP A 165 -13.71 0.57 -46.47
CA ASP A 165 -14.64 0.08 -47.50
C ASP A 165 -16.12 0.11 -47.04
N GLU A 166 -16.40 0.47 -45.77
CA GLU A 166 -17.76 0.66 -45.25
C GLU A 166 -18.27 2.08 -45.57
N GLU A 167 -18.67 2.31 -46.83
CA GLU A 167 -19.35 3.54 -47.25
C GLU A 167 -20.67 3.71 -46.46
N GLY A 168 -20.76 4.77 -45.63
CA GLY A 168 -22.01 5.20 -44.98
C GLY A 168 -21.93 5.49 -43.47
N VAL A 169 -20.79 5.27 -42.83
CA VAL A 169 -20.68 5.34 -41.34
C VAL A 169 -20.75 6.78 -40.79
N ASP A 170 -20.45 7.80 -41.60
CA ASP A 170 -20.43 9.21 -41.16
C ASP A 170 -21.82 9.85 -40.96
N HIS A 171 -22.91 9.18 -41.35
CA HIS A 171 -24.23 9.82 -41.45
C HIS A 171 -25.32 9.30 -40.49
N GLU A 172 -25.01 8.36 -39.59
CA GLU A 172 -26.03 7.72 -38.74
C GLU A 172 -26.06 8.19 -37.27
N PHE A 173 -25.20 9.13 -36.86
CA PHE A 173 -25.15 9.54 -35.45
C PHE A 173 -25.59 10.98 -35.22
N GLU A 174 -26.56 11.14 -34.31
CA GLU A 174 -26.90 12.42 -33.68
C GLU A 174 -25.65 13.04 -33.07
N ASP A 175 -25.40 14.30 -33.38
CA ASP A 175 -24.18 15.04 -33.05
C ASP A 175 -23.85 15.06 -31.54
N ASP A 176 -24.83 14.77 -30.68
CA ASP A 176 -24.76 14.84 -29.21
C ASP A 176 -24.65 13.47 -28.48
N GLY A 177 -24.37 12.38 -29.21
CA GLY A 177 -24.23 11.04 -28.64
C GLY A 177 -22.92 10.81 -27.85
N PRO A 178 -22.87 9.82 -26.93
CA PRO A 178 -21.65 9.45 -26.22
C PRO A 178 -20.57 8.97 -27.19
N ARG A 179 -19.31 9.36 -26.95
CA ARG A 179 -18.13 9.00 -27.77
C ARG A 179 -16.99 8.56 -26.84
N PHE A 180 -16.18 7.60 -27.27
CA PHE A 180 -14.97 7.19 -26.55
C PHE A 180 -13.70 7.76 -27.20
N SER A 181 -12.68 8.01 -26.38
CA SER A 181 -11.30 8.14 -26.83
C SER A 181 -10.58 6.81 -26.71
N ALA A 182 -9.61 6.55 -27.59
CA ALA A 182 -8.73 5.38 -27.47
C ALA A 182 -7.95 5.32 -26.14
N SER A 183 -7.77 6.48 -25.48
CA SER A 183 -7.12 6.59 -24.17
C SER A 183 -8.02 6.26 -22.98
N ASP A 184 -9.34 6.17 -23.18
CA ASP A 184 -10.30 5.97 -22.09
C ASP A 184 -10.12 4.57 -21.48
N THR A 185 -10.45 4.46 -20.19
CA THR A 185 -10.31 3.19 -19.47
C THR A 185 -11.51 2.29 -19.70
N LEU A 186 -11.32 0.99 -19.49
CA LEU A 186 -12.42 0.02 -19.48
C LEU A 186 -13.48 0.35 -18.41
N GLU A 187 -13.09 0.90 -17.25
CA GLU A 187 -14.01 1.38 -16.20
C GLU A 187 -14.95 2.48 -16.74
N ASP A 188 -14.40 3.47 -17.44
CA ASP A 188 -15.17 4.55 -18.07
C ASP A 188 -16.08 4.01 -19.18
N ALA A 189 -15.55 3.10 -20.00
CA ALA A 189 -16.31 2.48 -21.09
C ALA A 189 -17.53 1.70 -20.60
N LEU A 190 -17.35 0.82 -19.60
CA LEU A 190 -18.43 0.04 -19.00
C LEU A 190 -19.47 0.95 -18.33
N ARG A 191 -19.04 2.02 -17.64
CA ARG A 191 -19.95 2.99 -17.03
C ARG A 191 -20.84 3.65 -18.08
N ILE A 192 -20.27 4.07 -19.21
CA ILE A 192 -21.03 4.72 -20.29
C ILE A 192 -21.99 3.73 -20.95
N PHE A 193 -21.57 2.48 -21.20
CA PHE A 193 -22.46 1.43 -21.71
C PHE A 193 -23.63 1.16 -20.77
N ASP A 194 -23.40 1.09 -19.46
CA ASP A 194 -24.46 0.87 -18.47
C ASP A 194 -25.39 2.07 -18.32
N SER A 195 -24.89 3.31 -18.41
CA SER A 195 -25.72 4.51 -18.29
C SER A 195 -26.56 4.81 -19.53
N THR A 196 -26.05 4.46 -20.71
CA THR A 196 -26.70 4.79 -21.99
C THR A 196 -27.56 3.64 -22.51
N GLY A 197 -27.28 2.40 -22.07
CA GLY A 197 -27.91 1.19 -22.61
C GLY A 197 -27.50 0.87 -24.05
N GLN A 198 -26.59 1.65 -24.65
CA GLN A 198 -26.11 1.41 -26.01
C GLN A 198 -25.22 0.17 -26.05
N THR A 199 -25.27 -0.59 -27.14
CA THR A 199 -24.46 -1.81 -27.31
C THR A 199 -23.12 -1.54 -28.02
N ARG A 200 -23.06 -0.44 -28.77
CA ARG A 200 -21.92 -0.03 -29.60
C ARG A 200 -21.80 1.50 -29.56
N ILE A 201 -20.58 1.99 -29.36
CA ILE A 201 -20.25 3.41 -29.24
C ILE A 201 -19.04 3.71 -30.14
N PRO A 202 -19.02 4.85 -30.86
CA PRO A 202 -17.90 5.21 -31.71
C PRO A 202 -16.69 5.64 -30.87
N VAL A 203 -15.51 5.25 -31.33
CA VAL A 203 -14.23 5.73 -30.83
C VAL A 203 -13.74 6.80 -31.79
N VAL A 204 -13.43 7.97 -31.28
CA VAL A 204 -13.01 9.12 -32.07
C VAL A 204 -11.54 9.44 -31.88
N ASP A 205 -10.97 10.14 -32.84
CA ASP A 205 -9.60 10.65 -32.74
C ASP A 205 -9.50 11.66 -31.58
N ALA A 206 -8.36 11.66 -30.90
CA ALA A 206 -8.05 12.61 -29.84
C ALA A 206 -7.90 14.03 -30.37
N GLU A 207 -7.41 14.20 -31.61
CA GLU A 207 -7.22 15.51 -32.24
C GLU A 207 -8.49 16.03 -32.94
N ASN A 208 -9.28 15.13 -33.52
CA ASN A 208 -10.52 15.47 -34.21
C ASN A 208 -11.68 14.61 -33.70
N LYS A 209 -12.50 15.19 -32.83
CA LYS A 209 -13.63 14.50 -32.19
C LYS A 209 -14.74 14.09 -33.16
N ASP A 210 -14.76 14.65 -34.37
CA ASP A 210 -15.76 14.34 -35.40
C ASP A 210 -15.29 13.23 -36.34
N HIS A 211 -14.05 12.77 -36.21
CA HIS A 211 -13.51 11.67 -36.99
C HIS A 211 -13.58 10.35 -36.20
N ILE A 212 -14.44 9.44 -36.66
CA ILE A 212 -14.58 8.10 -36.08
C ILE A 212 -13.44 7.21 -36.60
N ILE A 213 -12.61 6.72 -35.69
CA ILE A 213 -11.47 5.85 -36.00
C ILE A 213 -11.81 4.37 -35.82
N ALA A 214 -12.70 4.05 -34.89
CA ALA A 214 -13.02 2.68 -34.51
C ALA A 214 -14.39 2.59 -33.85
N TRP A 215 -14.83 1.36 -33.61
CA TRP A 215 -16.01 1.04 -32.84
C TRP A 215 -15.65 0.24 -31.61
N ALA A 216 -16.23 0.59 -30.48
CA ALA A 216 -16.17 -0.20 -29.26
C ALA A 216 -17.54 -0.84 -29.02
N THR A 217 -17.58 -2.15 -28.84
CA THR A 217 -18.81 -2.85 -28.41
C THR A 217 -18.72 -3.28 -26.96
N ARG A 218 -19.88 -3.40 -26.31
CA ARG A 218 -19.95 -3.93 -24.94
C ARG A 218 -19.44 -5.37 -24.85
N LEU A 219 -19.65 -6.17 -25.89
CA LEU A 219 -19.20 -7.56 -25.93
C LEU A 219 -17.67 -7.63 -25.93
N ASP A 220 -17.02 -6.86 -26.82
CA ASP A 220 -15.55 -6.83 -26.92
C ASP A 220 -14.91 -6.34 -25.62
N ALA A 221 -15.51 -5.34 -24.97
CA ALA A 221 -15.06 -4.84 -23.67
C ALA A 221 -15.09 -5.93 -22.58
N LEU A 222 -16.17 -6.72 -22.53
CA LEU A 222 -16.33 -7.82 -21.56
C LEU A 222 -15.43 -9.02 -21.90
N GLU A 223 -15.22 -9.32 -23.17
CA GLU A 223 -14.30 -10.36 -23.62
C GLU A 223 -12.85 -9.98 -23.27
N ALA A 224 -12.43 -8.75 -23.54
CA ALA A 224 -11.12 -8.24 -23.17
C ALA A 224 -10.91 -8.24 -21.65
N TYR A 225 -11.94 -7.87 -20.88
CA TYR A 225 -11.92 -7.96 -19.42
C TYR A 225 -11.72 -9.40 -18.92
N ASN A 226 -12.51 -10.35 -19.44
CA ASN A 226 -12.41 -11.76 -19.07
C ASN A 226 -11.06 -12.37 -19.48
N ALA A 227 -10.55 -12.04 -20.67
CA ALA A 227 -9.25 -12.50 -21.13
C ALA A 227 -8.12 -12.01 -20.22
N ALA A 228 -8.13 -10.72 -19.86
CA ALA A 228 -7.17 -10.13 -18.94
C ALA A 228 -7.26 -10.75 -17.53
N LEU A 229 -8.46 -11.10 -17.07
CA LEU A 229 -8.66 -11.80 -15.80
C LEU A 229 -8.07 -13.21 -15.78
N ILE A 230 -8.30 -13.96 -16.86
CA ILE A 230 -7.73 -15.30 -17.01
C ILE A 230 -6.21 -15.22 -17.00
N GLN A 231 -5.63 -14.28 -17.75
CA GLN A 231 -4.19 -14.08 -17.78
C GLN A 231 -3.62 -13.72 -16.41
N ALA A 232 -4.23 -12.77 -15.70
CA ALA A 232 -3.79 -12.39 -14.36
C ALA A 232 -3.84 -13.55 -13.36
N ASN A 233 -4.85 -14.42 -13.47
CA ASN A 233 -4.92 -15.64 -12.67
C ASN A 233 -3.84 -16.64 -13.05
N VAL A 234 -3.59 -16.89 -14.34
CA VAL A 234 -2.54 -17.83 -14.79
C VAL A 234 -1.16 -17.39 -14.33
N GLU A 235 -0.86 -16.09 -14.36
CA GLU A 235 0.40 -15.53 -13.86
C GLU A 235 0.56 -15.68 -12.35
N ALA A 236 -0.52 -15.62 -11.57
CA ALA A 236 -0.50 -15.81 -10.12
C ALA A 236 -0.20 -17.26 -9.67
N TYR A 237 -0.38 -18.24 -10.56
CA TYR A 237 -0.14 -19.67 -10.29
C TYR A 237 1.12 -20.23 -10.99
N ARG A 238 1.97 -19.37 -11.55
CA ARG A 238 3.31 -19.73 -12.05
C ARG A 238 4.39 -19.37 -11.03
#